data_AF-A0A1R2CU49-F1
#
_entry.id   AF-A0A1R2CU49-F1
#
_cell.length_a   1.000
_cell.length_b   1.000
_cell.length_c   1.000
_cell.angle_alpha   90.00
_cell.angle_beta   90.00
_cell.angle_gamma   90.00
#
_symmetry.space_group_name_H-M   'P 1'
#
loop_
_entity.id
_entity.type
_entity.pdbx_description
1 polymer ?
#
loop_
_entity_poly.entity_id
_entity_poly.type
_entity_poly.pdbx_seq_one_letter_code
_entity_poly.pdbx_strand_id
1 'polypeptide(L)'
;MEQINGIIDTLTESTRNLPVIKDIAHKAGVSTGHVSLGAIVFITLFMFLGICADLITDLIGMFYPMFMSFKALETKGADDDKLWLTYWVVFALFKVIDDWSGVFFFWLPFYYPIKLAFLIYLFAPQTKGAITLYDKVIKDFMIKHQTKIEAGLSQAGHAANLLQQAAKEEAMKKGMEYMLNK
;
A
#
# COMPACT_ATOMS: atom_id res chain seq x y z
N MET A 1 -15.76 -29.01 16.00
CA MET A 1 -14.71 -28.96 17.05
C MET A 1 -13.34 -29.30 16.46
N GLU A 2 -13.20 -30.44 15.79
CA GLU A 2 -11.92 -30.91 15.24
C GLU A 2 -11.24 -29.94 14.24
N GLN A 3 -12.01 -29.36 13.31
CA GLN A 3 -11.48 -28.35 12.37
C GLN A 3 -11.02 -27.06 13.05
N ILE A 4 -11.73 -26.61 14.09
CA ILE A 4 -11.38 -25.38 14.84
C ILE A 4 -10.07 -25.60 15.60
N ASN A 5 -9.93 -26.77 16.23
CA ASN A 5 -8.70 -27.13 16.95
C ASN A 5 -7.50 -27.20 15.99
N GLY A 6 -7.67 -27.77 14.78
CA GLY A 6 -6.59 -27.79 13.78
C GLY A 6 -6.13 -26.39 13.33
N ILE A 7 -7.05 -25.42 13.22
CA ILE A 7 -6.70 -24.03 12.93
C ILE A 7 -5.94 -23.41 14.10
N ILE A 8 -6.39 -23.66 15.34
CA ILE A 8 -5.73 -23.17 16.55
C ILE A 8 -4.31 -23.73 16.67
N ASP A 9 -4.10 -25.00 16.32
CA ASP A 9 -2.78 -25.63 16.36
C ASP A 9 -1.85 -25.02 15.31
N THR A 10 -2.34 -24.83 14.09
CA THR A 10 -1.60 -24.16 13.00
C THR A 10 -1.20 -22.73 13.36
N LEU A 11 -2.14 -21.97 13.93
CA LEU A 11 -1.89 -20.62 14.42
C LEU A 11 -0.92 -20.62 15.61
N THR A 12 -1.07 -21.57 16.53
CA THR A 12 -0.17 -21.74 17.68
C THR A 12 1.25 -21.95 17.17
N GLU A 13 1.45 -22.85 16.21
CA GLU A 13 2.76 -23.13 15.61
C GLU A 13 3.35 -21.91 14.91
N SER A 14 2.55 -21.22 14.09
CA SER A 14 2.99 -20.05 13.31
C SER A 14 3.34 -18.84 14.17
N THR A 15 2.64 -18.66 15.29
CA THR A 15 2.76 -17.46 16.13
C THR A 15 3.57 -17.68 17.41
N ARG A 16 3.98 -18.92 17.70
CA ARG A 16 4.73 -19.28 18.93
C ARG A 16 5.99 -18.45 19.16
N ASN A 17 6.63 -18.01 18.07
CA ASN A 17 7.90 -17.29 18.11
C ASN A 17 7.75 -15.76 18.13
N LEU A 18 6.52 -15.23 18.06
CA LEU A 18 6.28 -13.79 18.09
C LEU A 18 6.26 -13.28 19.53
N PRO A 19 7.19 -12.39 19.94
CA PRO A 19 7.32 -11.96 21.34
C PRO A 19 6.04 -11.28 21.84
N VAL A 20 5.42 -10.44 21.01
CA VAL A 20 4.17 -9.73 21.34
C VAL A 20 3.02 -10.70 21.64
N ILE A 21 2.85 -11.75 20.83
CA ILE A 21 1.76 -12.73 21.04
C ILE A 21 2.04 -13.57 22.28
N LYS A 22 3.31 -13.94 22.50
CA LYS A 22 3.72 -14.71 23.68
C LYS A 22 3.49 -13.95 24.98
N ASP A 23 3.79 -12.65 25.02
CA ASP A 23 3.59 -11.82 26.21
C ASP A 23 2.11 -11.68 26.55
N ILE A 24 1.26 -11.51 25.53
CA ILE A 24 -0.21 -11.44 25.70
C ILE A 24 -0.77 -12.79 26.14
N ALA A 25 -0.34 -13.88 25.50
CA ALA A 25 -0.74 -15.24 25.85
C ALA A 25 -0.36 -15.60 27.30
N HIS A 26 0.86 -15.25 27.71
CA HIS A 26 1.34 -15.46 29.07
C HIS A 26 0.54 -14.66 30.10
N LYS A 27 0.22 -13.38 29.82
CA LYS A 27 -0.61 -12.54 30.70
C LYS A 27 -2.05 -13.03 30.80
N ALA A 28 -2.61 -13.54 29.70
CA ALA A 28 -3.98 -13.99 29.62
C ALA A 28 -4.17 -15.47 30.07
N GLY A 29 -3.08 -16.23 30.26
CA GLY A 29 -3.14 -17.63 30.68
C GLY A 29 -3.71 -18.59 29.60
N VAL A 30 -3.62 -18.22 28.32
CA VAL A 30 -4.17 -19.00 27.18
C VAL A 30 -3.08 -19.33 26.16
N SER A 31 -3.33 -20.25 25.23
CA SER A 31 -2.36 -20.55 24.16
C SER A 31 -2.24 -19.40 23.16
N THR A 32 -1.09 -19.28 22.50
CA THR A 32 -0.83 -18.26 21.46
C THR A 32 -1.84 -18.34 20.31
N GLY A 33 -2.25 -19.56 19.91
CA GLY A 33 -3.26 -19.75 18.86
C GLY A 33 -4.63 -19.18 19.21
N HIS A 34 -5.08 -19.28 20.47
CA HIS A 34 -6.34 -18.67 20.90
C HIS A 34 -6.27 -17.13 20.88
N VAL A 35 -5.13 -16.56 21.28
CA VAL A 35 -4.90 -15.11 21.19
C VAL A 35 -4.95 -14.65 19.74
N SER A 36 -4.26 -15.36 18.83
CA SER A 36 -4.24 -15.03 17.41
C SER A 36 -5.61 -15.19 16.75
N LEU A 37 -6.35 -16.25 17.08
CA LEU A 37 -7.70 -16.45 16.57
C LEU A 37 -8.64 -15.34 17.05
N GLY A 38 -8.59 -15.01 18.35
CA GLY A 38 -9.36 -13.91 18.91
C GLY A 38 -9.03 -12.58 18.24
N ALA A 39 -7.74 -12.29 17.99
CA ALA A 39 -7.31 -11.09 17.28
C ALA A 39 -7.81 -11.05 15.83
N ILE A 40 -7.76 -12.16 15.09
CA ILE A 40 -8.28 -12.24 13.71
C ILE A 40 -9.79 -11.98 13.70
N VAL A 41 -10.55 -12.62 14.59
CA VAL A 41 -12.00 -12.41 14.71
C VAL A 41 -12.31 -10.96 15.09
N PHE A 42 -11.56 -10.40 16.03
CA PHE A 42 -11.69 -9.01 16.45
C PHE A 42 -11.40 -8.04 15.31
N ILE A 43 -10.29 -8.21 14.59
CA ILE A 43 -9.94 -7.39 13.42
C ILE A 43 -11.02 -7.51 12.35
N THR A 44 -11.45 -8.73 12.04
CA THR A 44 -12.51 -8.98 11.05
C THR A 44 -13.80 -8.26 11.45
N LEU A 45 -14.22 -8.37 12.70
CA LEU A 45 -15.40 -7.69 13.24
C LEU A 45 -15.26 -6.16 13.16
N PHE A 46 -14.09 -5.61 13.52
CA PHE A 46 -13.82 -4.17 13.42
C PHE A 46 -13.86 -3.68 11.97
N MET A 47 -13.37 -4.50 11.02
CA MET A 47 -13.49 -4.21 9.59
C MET A 47 -14.95 -4.23 9.11
N PHE A 48 -15.78 -5.14 9.62
CA PHE A 48 -17.23 -5.13 9.35
C PHE A 48 -17.93 -3.88 9.87
N LEU A 49 -17.48 -3.33 11.00
CA LEU A 49 -18.00 -2.09 11.57
C LEU A 49 -17.45 -0.84 10.88
N GLY A 50 -16.51 -0.98 9.93
CA GLY A 50 -15.86 0.12 9.22
C GLY A 50 -14.91 0.96 10.09
N ILE A 51 -14.71 0.58 11.36
CA ILE A 51 -13.87 1.34 12.30
C ILE A 51 -12.40 0.98 12.04
N CYS A 52 -11.60 1.98 11.68
CA CYS A 52 -10.17 1.82 11.35
C CYS A 52 -9.88 0.83 10.19
N ALA A 53 -10.90 0.44 9.43
CA ALA A 53 -10.76 -0.57 8.39
C ALA A 53 -9.81 -0.12 7.27
N ASP A 54 -9.94 1.13 6.82
CA ASP A 54 -9.04 1.72 5.82
C ASP A 54 -7.58 1.74 6.30
N LEU A 55 -7.35 2.15 7.55
CA LEU A 55 -6.02 2.15 8.14
C LEU A 55 -5.43 0.73 8.16
N ILE A 56 -6.19 -0.28 8.57
CA ILE A 56 -5.74 -1.67 8.61
C ILE A 56 -5.39 -2.17 7.20
N THR A 57 -6.27 -1.94 6.22
CA THR A 57 -6.03 -2.37 4.84
C THR A 57 -4.84 -1.66 4.20
N ASP A 58 -4.65 -0.38 4.49
CA ASP A 58 -3.55 0.41 3.95
C ASP A 58 -2.22 0.02 4.58
N LEU A 59 -2.19 -0.20 5.90
CA LEU A 59 -1.01 -0.71 6.57
C LEU A 59 -0.62 -2.07 6.01
N ILE A 60 -1.56 -3.01 5.87
CA ILE A 60 -1.24 -4.36 5.33
C ILE A 60 -0.80 -4.27 3.87
N GLY A 61 -1.53 -3.52 3.04
CA GLY A 61 -1.22 -3.31 1.63
C GLY A 61 0.10 -2.56 1.39
N MET A 62 0.61 -1.82 2.37
CA MET A 62 1.84 -1.06 2.23
C MET A 62 3.04 -1.72 2.91
N PHE A 63 2.93 -2.17 4.17
CA PHE A 63 4.08 -2.58 4.97
C PHE A 63 4.75 -3.87 4.48
N TYR A 64 3.96 -4.91 4.18
CA TYR A 64 4.54 -6.17 3.71
C TYR A 64 5.28 -5.99 2.37
N PRO A 65 4.65 -5.39 1.33
CA PRO A 65 5.33 -5.13 0.06
C PRO A 65 6.49 -4.16 0.20
N MET A 66 6.41 -3.16 1.08
CA MET A 66 7.52 -2.24 1.38
C MET A 66 8.74 -3.00 1.90
N PHE A 67 8.56 -3.85 2.91
CA PHE A 67 9.66 -4.62 3.48
C PHE A 67 10.28 -5.59 2.45
N MET A 68 9.43 -6.23 1.65
CA MET A 68 9.92 -7.13 0.61
C MET A 68 10.61 -6.37 -0.54
N SER A 69 10.14 -5.17 -0.89
CA SER A 69 10.82 -4.27 -1.83
C SER A 69 12.19 -3.87 -1.31
N PHE A 70 12.29 -3.51 -0.02
CA PHE A 70 13.58 -3.23 0.62
C PHE A 70 14.53 -4.43 0.53
N LYS A 71 14.04 -5.65 0.78
CA LYS A 71 14.86 -6.85 0.61
C LYS A 71 15.29 -7.07 -0.83
N ALA A 72 14.43 -6.79 -1.81
CA ALA A 72 14.73 -6.93 -3.23
C ALA A 72 15.87 -6.00 -3.67
N LEU A 73 15.84 -4.75 -3.19
CA LEU A 73 16.88 -3.74 -3.44
C LEU A 73 18.27 -4.16 -2.95
N GLU A 74 18.36 -5.03 -1.95
CA GLU A 74 19.62 -5.56 -1.42
C GLU A 74 20.10 -6.81 -2.18
N THR A 75 19.30 -7.37 -3.08
CA THR A 75 19.73 -8.49 -3.92
C THR A 75 20.37 -8.01 -5.23
N LYS A 76 21.09 -8.91 -5.91
CA LYS A 76 21.68 -8.62 -7.23
C LYS A 76 20.75 -8.99 -8.40
N GLY A 77 19.62 -9.64 -8.12
CA GLY A 77 18.66 -10.06 -9.13
C GLY A 77 17.73 -8.91 -9.52
N ALA A 78 17.15 -8.96 -10.73
CA ALA A 78 16.20 -7.96 -11.20
C ALA A 78 14.75 -8.49 -11.28
N ASP A 79 14.55 -9.78 -11.02
CA ASP A 79 13.25 -10.44 -11.18
C ASP A 79 12.28 -10.08 -10.05
N ASP A 80 12.80 -9.95 -8.82
CA ASP A 80 12.07 -9.47 -7.64
C ASP A 80 11.81 -7.97 -7.72
N ASP A 81 12.76 -7.17 -8.20
CA ASP A 81 12.56 -5.74 -8.46
C ASP A 81 11.38 -5.51 -9.41
N LYS A 82 11.33 -6.24 -10.53
CA LYS A 82 10.23 -6.13 -11.50
C LYS A 82 8.88 -6.50 -10.86
N LEU A 83 8.84 -7.52 -10.02
CA LEU A 83 7.62 -7.93 -9.32
C LEU A 83 7.11 -6.82 -8.41
N TRP A 84 7.98 -6.26 -7.56
CA TRP A 84 7.58 -5.22 -6.61
C TRP A 84 7.24 -3.90 -7.29
N LEU A 85 7.99 -3.47 -8.31
CA LEU A 85 7.63 -2.30 -9.11
C LEU A 85 6.28 -2.46 -9.81
N THR A 86 6.01 -3.65 -10.35
CA THR A 86 4.71 -3.94 -10.97
C THR A 86 3.59 -3.87 -9.95
N TYR A 87 3.82 -4.41 -8.74
CA TYR A 87 2.90 -4.26 -7.61
C TYR A 87 2.60 -2.80 -7.31
N TRP A 88 3.61 -1.95 -7.17
CA TRP A 88 3.42 -0.54 -6.82
C TRP A 88 2.64 0.22 -7.90
N VAL A 89 2.86 -0.06 -9.18
CA VAL A 89 2.06 0.53 -10.28
C VAL A 89 0.58 0.14 -10.16
N VAL A 90 0.31 -1.16 -9.97
CA VAL A 90 -1.06 -1.68 -9.84
C VAL A 90 -1.73 -1.15 -8.58
N PHE A 91 -1.00 -1.13 -7.46
CA PHE A 91 -1.47 -0.63 -6.17
C PHE A 91 -1.84 0.86 -6.25
N ALA A 92 -1.01 1.69 -6.90
CA ALA A 92 -1.32 3.11 -7.07
C ALA A 92 -2.63 3.33 -7.84
N LEU A 93 -2.87 2.60 -8.93
CA LEU A 93 -4.13 2.66 -9.66
C LEU A 93 -5.31 2.16 -8.83
N PHE A 94 -5.12 1.05 -8.11
CA PHE A 94 -6.12 0.54 -7.19
C PHE A 94 -6.48 1.57 -6.12
N LYS A 95 -5.50 2.26 -5.52
CA LYS A 95 -5.75 3.27 -4.48
C LYS A 95 -6.56 4.45 -5.02
N VAL A 96 -6.28 4.90 -6.24
CA VAL A 96 -7.12 5.91 -6.90
C VAL A 96 -8.55 5.42 -7.05
N ILE A 97 -8.80 4.16 -7.40
CA ILE A 97 -10.17 3.63 -7.49
C ILE A 97 -10.81 3.49 -6.10
N ASP A 98 -10.04 2.99 -5.14
CA ASP A 98 -10.42 2.72 -3.76
C ASP A 98 -10.91 3.97 -3.02
N ASP A 99 -10.19 5.09 -3.18
CA ASP A 99 -10.56 6.37 -2.58
C ASP A 99 -11.95 6.84 -3.05
N TRP A 100 -12.33 6.53 -4.29
CA TRP A 100 -13.66 6.84 -4.82
C TRP A 100 -14.69 5.81 -4.40
N SER A 101 -14.34 4.52 -4.37
CA SER A 101 -15.26 3.47 -3.95
C SER A 101 -15.63 3.55 -2.47
N GLY A 102 -14.79 4.14 -1.62
CA GLY A 102 -15.13 4.45 -0.23
C GLY A 102 -16.40 5.29 -0.09
N VAL A 103 -16.63 6.25 -1.00
CA VAL A 103 -17.85 7.09 -0.98
C VAL A 103 -19.12 6.28 -1.29
N PHE A 104 -19.02 5.28 -2.17
CA PHE A 104 -20.17 4.52 -2.67
C PHE A 104 -20.44 3.22 -1.90
N PHE A 105 -19.41 2.58 -1.36
CA PHE A 105 -19.47 1.22 -0.83
C PHE A 105 -19.20 1.10 0.68
N PHE A 106 -19.01 2.20 1.43
CA PHE A 106 -18.75 2.15 2.88
C PHE A 106 -19.84 1.42 3.69
N TRP A 107 -21.08 1.42 3.21
CA TRP A 107 -22.23 0.78 3.87
C TRP A 107 -22.33 -0.72 3.58
N LEU A 108 -21.54 -1.26 2.64
CA LEU A 108 -21.55 -2.68 2.27
C LEU A 108 -20.66 -3.48 3.23
N PRO A 109 -21.21 -4.43 4.02
CA PRO A 109 -20.47 -5.09 5.11
C PRO A 109 -19.24 -5.89 4.63
N PHE A 110 -19.22 -6.38 3.40
CA PHE A 110 -18.10 -7.17 2.85
C PHE A 110 -17.08 -6.35 2.06
N TYR A 111 -17.24 -5.02 1.95
CA TYR A 111 -16.34 -4.18 1.16
C TYR A 111 -14.88 -4.29 1.63
N TYR A 112 -14.61 -4.04 2.91
CA TYR A 112 -13.26 -4.04 3.46
C TYR A 112 -12.57 -5.42 3.46
N PRO A 113 -13.24 -6.54 3.81
CA PRO A 113 -12.66 -7.87 3.64
C PRO A 113 -12.31 -8.21 2.19
N ILE A 114 -13.17 -7.86 1.22
CA ILE A 114 -12.89 -8.09 -0.20
C ILE A 114 -11.71 -7.24 -0.67
N LYS A 115 -11.67 -5.97 -0.28
CA LYS A 115 -10.54 -5.06 -0.52
C LYS A 115 -9.22 -5.65 0.01
N LEU A 116 -9.22 -6.13 1.26
CA LEU A 116 -8.04 -6.75 1.85
C LEU A 116 -7.62 -8.02 1.11
N ALA A 117 -8.57 -8.89 0.77
CA ALA A 117 -8.29 -10.10 0.01
C ALA A 117 -7.70 -9.80 -1.38
N PHE A 118 -8.21 -8.75 -2.04
CA PHE A 118 -7.68 -8.27 -3.30
C PHE A 118 -6.24 -7.75 -3.15
N LEU A 119 -5.95 -6.95 -2.11
CA LEU A 119 -4.58 -6.49 -1.83
C LEU A 119 -3.62 -7.67 -1.59
N ILE A 120 -4.03 -8.65 -0.78
CA ILE A 120 -3.26 -9.88 -0.54
C ILE A 120 -3.01 -10.61 -1.86
N TYR A 121 -4.04 -10.74 -2.72
CA TYR A 121 -3.89 -11.33 -4.04
C TYR A 121 -2.86 -10.59 -4.91
N LEU A 122 -2.77 -9.27 -4.82
CA LEU A 122 -1.81 -8.47 -5.59
C LEU A 122 -0.37 -8.69 -5.14
N PHE A 123 -0.09 -8.64 -3.84
CA PHE A 123 1.29 -8.74 -3.32
C PHE A 123 1.77 -10.17 -3.05
N ALA A 124 0.88 -11.15 -2.98
CA ALA A 124 1.27 -12.53 -2.73
C ALA A 124 2.18 -13.04 -3.86
N PRO A 125 3.44 -13.42 -3.58
CA PRO A 125 4.38 -13.82 -4.63
C PRO A 125 3.95 -15.12 -5.36
N GLN A 126 3.12 -15.95 -4.71
CA GLN A 126 2.61 -17.20 -5.27
C GLN A 126 1.53 -16.97 -6.35
N THR A 127 0.74 -15.90 -6.24
CA THR A 127 -0.38 -15.63 -7.15
C THR A 127 0.06 -14.88 -8.39
N LYS A 128 1.15 -14.10 -8.31
CA LYS A 128 1.60 -13.15 -9.35
C LYS A 128 0.45 -12.24 -9.82
N GLY A 129 -0.44 -11.87 -8.89
CA GLY A 129 -1.67 -11.14 -9.19
C GLY A 129 -1.42 -9.77 -9.82
N ALA A 130 -0.48 -9.00 -9.24
CA ALA A 130 -0.09 -7.71 -9.80
C ALA A 130 0.47 -7.82 -11.23
N ILE A 131 1.34 -8.79 -11.51
CA ILE A 131 1.92 -9.00 -12.84
C ILE A 131 0.82 -9.31 -13.86
N THR A 132 -0.10 -10.21 -13.48
CA THR A 132 -1.23 -10.59 -14.34
C THR A 132 -2.11 -9.40 -14.68
N LEU A 133 -2.42 -8.56 -13.68
CA LEU A 133 -3.26 -7.38 -13.89
C LEU A 133 -2.54 -6.31 -14.72
N TYR A 134 -1.25 -6.12 -14.47
CA TYR A 134 -0.43 -5.21 -15.23
C TYR A 134 -0.39 -5.59 -16.71
N ASP A 135 -0.02 -6.83 -17.02
CA ASP A 135 0.13 -7.29 -18.40
C ASP A 135 -1.19 -7.31 -19.17
N LYS A 136 -2.32 -7.60 -18.50
CA LYS A 136 -3.63 -7.70 -19.16
C LYS A 136 -4.38 -6.39 -19.31
N VAL A 137 -4.21 -5.45 -18.37
CA VAL A 137 -5.09 -4.27 -18.27
C VAL A 137 -4.31 -2.96 -18.37
N ILE A 138 -3.18 -2.86 -17.68
CA ILE A 138 -2.49 -1.58 -17.47
C ILE A 138 -1.48 -1.31 -18.58
N LYS A 139 -0.75 -2.33 -19.02
CA LYS A 139 0.39 -2.20 -19.93
C LYS A 139 0.02 -1.50 -21.25
N ASP A 140 -1.00 -2.00 -21.93
CA ASP A 140 -1.42 -1.43 -23.23
C ASP A 140 -1.95 0.00 -23.07
N PHE A 141 -2.65 0.29 -21.97
CA PHE A 141 -3.11 1.63 -21.66
C PHE A 141 -1.94 2.60 -21.43
N MET A 142 -0.94 2.20 -20.64
CA MET A 142 0.21 3.03 -20.32
C MET A 142 1.08 3.29 -21.56
N ILE A 143 1.38 2.26 -22.35
CA ILE A 143 2.18 2.41 -23.58
C ILE A 143 1.48 3.35 -24.58
N LYS A 144 0.17 3.20 -24.75
CA LYS A 144 -0.61 4.04 -25.67
C LYS A 144 -0.63 5.53 -25.27
N HIS A 145 -0.54 5.83 -23.98
CA HIS A 145 -0.61 7.21 -23.47
C HIS A 145 0.73 7.79 -23.06
N GLN A 146 1.80 7.00 -23.08
CA GLN A 146 3.13 7.38 -22.61
C GLN A 146 3.61 8.70 -23.22
N THR A 147 3.60 8.84 -24.55
CA THR A 147 4.08 10.07 -25.22
C THR A 147 3.28 11.31 -24.84
N LYS A 148 1.97 11.17 -24.61
CA LYS A 148 1.13 12.30 -24.17
C LYS A 148 1.44 12.69 -22.73
N ILE A 149 1.63 11.69 -21.85
CA ILE A 149 2.02 11.91 -20.45
C ILE A 149 3.39 12.59 -20.39
N GLU A 150 4.38 12.11 -21.15
CA GLU A 150 5.72 12.70 -21.23
C GLU A 150 5.69 14.14 -21.75
N ALA A 151 4.91 14.42 -22.80
CA ALA A 151 4.74 15.77 -23.31
C ALA A 151 4.11 16.71 -22.27
N GLY A 152 3.07 16.24 -21.56
CA GLY A 152 2.42 16.99 -20.50
C GLY A 152 3.36 17.28 -19.32
N LEU A 153 4.11 16.28 -18.86
CA LEU A 153 5.10 16.43 -17.78
C LEU A 153 6.21 17.41 -18.18
N SER A 154 6.72 17.31 -19.41
CA SER A 154 7.74 18.23 -19.91
C SER A 154 7.23 19.66 -19.93
N GLN A 155 6.02 19.90 -20.45
CA GLN A 155 5.41 21.24 -20.46
C GLN A 155 5.22 21.80 -19.05
N ALA A 156 4.71 20.99 -18.12
CA ALA A 156 4.55 21.37 -16.72
C ALA A 156 5.91 21.73 -16.07
N GLY A 157 6.96 20.94 -16.34
CA GLY A 157 8.31 21.21 -15.87
C GLY A 157 8.90 22.52 -16.41
N HIS A 158 8.70 22.80 -17.70
CA HIS A 158 9.13 24.07 -18.31
C HIS A 158 8.39 25.27 -17.68
N ALA A 159 7.07 25.16 -17.51
CA ALA A 159 6.27 26.20 -16.87
C ALA A 159 6.73 26.45 -15.42
N ALA A 160 7.00 25.39 -14.65
CA ALA A 160 7.50 25.50 -13.29
C ALA A 160 8.88 26.21 -13.23
N ASN A 161 9.78 25.89 -14.16
CA ASN A 161 11.09 26.53 -14.25
C ASN A 161 10.99 28.02 -14.59
N LEU A 162 10.11 28.40 -15.52
CA LEU A 162 9.89 29.80 -15.87
C LEU A 162 9.33 30.61 -14.70
N LEU A 163 8.35 30.06 -13.98
CA LEU A 163 7.81 30.67 -12.76
C LEU A 163 8.90 30.84 -11.69
N GLN A 164 9.76 29.83 -11.52
CA GLN A 164 10.86 29.90 -10.57
C GLN A 164 11.89 30.98 -10.95
N GLN A 165 12.19 31.15 -12.24
CA GLN A 165 13.11 32.18 -12.73
C GLN A 165 12.53 33.59 -12.55
N ALA A 166 11.27 33.80 -12.94
CA ALA A 166 10.60 35.09 -12.77
C ALA A 166 10.51 35.48 -11.28
N ALA A 167 10.16 34.53 -10.40
CA ALA A 167 10.13 34.77 -8.96
C ALA A 167 11.51 35.15 -8.39
N LYS A 168 12.59 34.50 -8.86
CA LYS A 168 13.97 34.85 -8.47
C LYS A 168 14.36 36.25 -8.96
N GLU A 169 14.00 36.61 -10.19
CA GLU A 169 14.32 37.91 -10.76
C GLU A 169 13.57 39.04 -10.05
N GLU A 170 12.29 38.84 -9.73
CA GLU A 170 11.49 39.81 -8.97
C GLU A 170 12.01 39.99 -7.54
N ALA A 171 12.37 38.89 -6.87
CA ALA A 171 12.99 38.94 -5.55
C ALA A 171 14.34 39.67 -5.57
N MET A 172 15.15 39.47 -6.61
CA MET A 172 16.42 40.18 -6.79
C MET A 172 16.21 41.68 -7.01
N LYS A 173 15.22 42.06 -7.84
CA LYS A 173 14.88 43.48 -8.08
C LYS A 173 14.42 44.17 -6.79
N LYS A 174 13.49 43.58 -6.06
CA LYS A 174 13.03 44.10 -4.75
C LYS A 174 14.16 44.20 -3.73
N GLY A 175 15.04 43.19 -3.69
CA GLY A 175 16.24 43.20 -2.85
C GLY A 175 17.19 44.36 -3.22
N MET A 176 17.44 44.57 -4.51
CA MET A 176 18.27 45.68 -4.99
C MET A 176 17.63 47.05 -4.69
N GLU A 177 16.33 47.22 -4.91
CA GLU A 177 15.60 48.43 -4.56
C GLU A 177 15.71 48.76 -3.07
N TYR A 178 15.59 47.75 -2.20
CA TYR A 178 15.78 47.93 -0.76
C TYR A 178 17.22 48.36 -0.41
N MET A 179 18.23 47.77 -1.07
CA MET A 179 19.63 48.11 -0.85
C MET A 179 20.01 49.50 -1.39
N LEU A 180 19.32 49.99 -2.41
CA LEU A 180 19.55 51.31 -3.02
C LEU A 180 18.81 52.45 -2.30
N ASN A 181 17.73 52.14 -1.56
CA ASN A 181 16.91 53.12 -0.86
C ASN A 181 17.19 53.19 0.66
N LYS A 182 18.38 52.75 1.07
CA LYS A 182 18.90 52.76 2.45
C LYS A 182 20.25 53.47 2.47
#